data_AF-A0A2R8P8U3-F1
#
_entry.id   AF-A0A2R8P8U3-F1
#
_cell.length_a   1.000
_cell.length_b   1.000
_cell.length_c   1.000
_cell.angle_alpha   90.00
_cell.angle_beta   90.00
_cell.angle_gamma   90.00
#
_symmetry.space_group_name_H-M   'P 1'
#
loop_
_entity.id
_entity.type
_entity.pdbx_description
1 polymer ?
#
loop_
_entity_poly.entity_id
_entity_poly.type
_entity_poly.pdbx_seq_one_letter_code
_entity_poly.pdbx_strand_id
1 'polypeptide(L)'
;MAVRGPAPGAGARPRLDLQFLQRFLQIQKVLFPSWSSQNALMFLTLLCLTLLEQLVIYQVGLIPSQYYGVLGNKNLEAFKTLTFLAVMLIVLNSTLKSFDQFTCNLLYVSWRKDLTEHLHRLYFQGRVYYTLNVLRDDIDNPDQRISQDVERFCRQLSSMASKLIISPFTLVYYTYQCFQRFKHMQIRVNAEAAAFYSRHQHLR
;
A
#
# COMPACT_ATOMS: atom_id res chain seq x y z
N MET A 1 -12.04 -44.43 26.45
CA MET A 1 -11.67 -43.43 25.42
C MET A 1 -12.80 -43.35 24.41
N ALA A 2 -13.69 -42.37 24.55
CA ALA A 2 -14.73 -42.12 23.55
C ALA A 2 -14.14 -41.24 22.45
N VAL A 3 -14.00 -41.78 21.25
CA VAL A 3 -13.64 -41.01 20.05
C VAL A 3 -14.82 -40.09 19.75
N ARG A 4 -14.67 -38.80 20.04
CA ARG A 4 -15.65 -37.76 19.66
C ARG A 4 -15.66 -37.64 18.14
N GLY A 5 -16.83 -37.79 17.53
CA GLY A 5 -17.02 -37.61 16.09
C GLY A 5 -16.70 -36.18 15.65
N PRO A 6 -16.41 -35.96 14.36
CA PRO A 6 -15.97 -34.67 13.85
C PRO A 6 -17.08 -33.61 14.01
N ALA A 7 -16.71 -32.42 14.49
CA ALA A 7 -17.62 -31.31 14.70
C ALA A 7 -18.33 -30.88 13.40
N PRO A 8 -19.64 -30.55 13.44
CA PRO A 8 -20.40 -30.11 12.27
C PRO A 8 -19.95 -28.69 11.89
N GLY A 9 -18.98 -28.61 10.98
CA GLY A 9 -18.40 -27.35 10.48
C GLY A 9 -16.98 -27.47 9.94
N ALA A 10 -16.28 -28.57 10.19
CA ALA A 10 -14.85 -28.78 9.92
C ALA A 10 -14.43 -28.89 8.43
N GLY A 11 -15.27 -28.48 7.47
CA GLY A 11 -15.03 -28.74 6.04
C GLY A 11 -15.19 -27.56 5.08
N ALA A 12 -15.72 -26.41 5.53
CA ALA A 12 -15.89 -25.27 4.65
C ALA A 12 -14.57 -24.49 4.54
N ARG A 13 -13.88 -24.61 3.40
CA ARG A 13 -12.71 -23.77 3.09
C ARG A 13 -13.10 -22.29 3.30
N PRO A 14 -12.28 -21.47 3.97
CA PRO A 14 -12.57 -20.06 4.11
C PRO A 14 -12.70 -19.44 2.72
N ARG A 15 -13.90 -18.94 2.42
CA ARG A 15 -14.21 -18.23 1.17
C ARG A 15 -14.09 -16.74 1.41
N LEU A 16 -13.70 -16.01 0.38
CA LEU A 16 -13.70 -14.55 0.37
C LEU A 16 -15.14 -14.03 0.20
N ASP A 17 -15.98 -14.31 1.21
CA ASP A 17 -17.39 -13.94 1.23
C ASP A 17 -17.59 -12.56 1.88
N LEU A 18 -18.78 -11.99 1.74
CA LEU A 18 -19.18 -10.75 2.44
C LEU A 18 -18.98 -10.85 3.96
N GLN A 19 -19.15 -12.04 4.54
CA GLN A 19 -18.89 -12.29 5.96
C GLN A 19 -17.41 -12.10 6.32
N PHE A 20 -16.47 -12.47 5.43
CA PHE A 20 -15.05 -12.21 5.62
C PHE A 20 -14.79 -10.70 5.69
N LEU A 21 -15.37 -9.93 4.75
CA LEU A 21 -15.22 -8.48 4.73
C LEU A 21 -15.79 -7.84 5.99
N GLN A 22 -16.96 -8.28 6.46
CA GLN A 22 -17.57 -7.80 7.69
C GLN A 22 -16.67 -8.06 8.91
N ARG A 23 -16.11 -9.27 9.03
CA ARG A 23 -15.16 -9.62 10.10
C ARG A 23 -13.88 -8.78 10.02
N PHE A 24 -13.37 -8.58 8.81
CA PHE A 24 -12.20 -7.73 8.58
C PHE A 24 -12.45 -6.28 9.00
N LEU A 25 -13.61 -5.71 8.63
CA LEU A 25 -14.01 -4.35 9.03
C LEU A 25 -14.19 -4.21 10.55
N GLN A 26 -14.68 -5.25 11.23
CA GLN A 26 -14.73 -5.27 12.70
C GLN A 26 -13.34 -5.21 13.32
N ILE A 27 -12.36 -5.95 12.79
CA ILE A 27 -10.97 -5.89 13.23
C ILE A 27 -10.39 -4.49 12.97
N GLN A 28 -10.65 -3.91 11.79
CA GLN A 28 -10.20 -2.55 11.47
C GLN A 28 -10.76 -1.49 12.43
N LYS A 29 -12.02 -1.65 12.88
CA LYS A 29 -12.62 -0.77 13.88
C LYS A 29 -11.92 -0.84 15.25
N VAL A 30 -11.36 -2.01 15.60
CA VAL A 30 -10.54 -2.17 16.81
C VAL A 30 -9.18 -1.48 16.64
N LEU A 31 -8.56 -1.58 15.46
CA LEU A 31 -7.29 -0.92 15.15
C LEU A 31 -7.41 0.61 15.07
N PHE A 32 -8.56 1.12 14.64
CA PHE A 32 -8.85 2.55 14.52
C PHE A 32 -10.10 2.92 15.35
N PRO A 33 -9.97 3.03 16.68
CA PRO A 33 -11.12 3.28 17.55
C PRO A 33 -11.72 4.68 17.35
N SER A 34 -10.89 5.66 16.98
CA SER A 34 -11.28 7.04 16.70
C SER A 34 -10.34 7.67 15.66
N TRP A 35 -10.85 8.65 14.92
CA TRP A 35 -10.10 9.46 13.96
C TRP A 35 -8.96 10.28 14.59
N SER A 36 -9.00 10.49 15.91
CA SER A 36 -7.96 11.19 16.67
C SER A 36 -7.10 10.25 17.54
N SER A 37 -7.15 8.95 17.27
CA SER A 37 -6.29 7.99 17.97
C SER A 37 -4.84 8.09 17.49
N GLN A 38 -3.89 7.65 18.33
CA GLN A 38 -2.47 7.57 17.96
C GLN A 38 -2.26 6.79 16.65
N ASN A 39 -3.03 5.71 16.43
CA ASN A 39 -2.97 4.91 15.21
C ASN A 39 -3.44 5.69 13.98
N ALA A 40 -4.47 6.53 14.12
CA ALA A 40 -4.96 7.37 13.04
C ALA A 40 -3.92 8.44 12.66
N LEU A 41 -3.26 9.07 13.64
CA LEU A 41 -2.17 10.01 13.40
C LEU A 41 -0.98 9.33 12.72
N MET A 42 -0.56 8.16 13.19
CA MET A 42 0.51 7.39 12.56
C MET A 42 0.18 6.97 11.12
N PHE A 43 -1.08 6.62 10.87
CA PHE A 43 -1.55 6.31 9.52
C PHE A 43 -1.59 7.56 8.62
N LEU A 44 -1.98 8.72 9.15
CA LEU A 44 -1.91 9.99 8.43
C LEU A 44 -0.46 10.37 8.11
N THR A 45 0.47 10.19 9.05
CA THR A 45 1.89 10.42 8.79
C THR A 45 2.42 9.48 7.71
N LEU A 46 1.99 8.21 7.71
CA LEU A 46 2.33 7.25 6.65
C LEU A 46 1.78 7.72 5.29
N LEU A 47 0.55 8.22 5.25
CA LEU A 47 -0.06 8.76 4.03
C LEU A 47 0.72 9.95 3.49
N CYS A 48 1.05 10.94 4.33
CA CYS A 48 1.85 12.09 3.90
C CYS A 48 3.24 11.67 3.42
N LEU A 49 3.88 10.75 4.13
CA LEU A 49 5.22 10.30 3.82
C LEU A 49 5.28 9.51 2.50
N THR A 50 4.33 8.61 2.26
CA THR A 50 4.23 7.84 1.01
C THR A 50 3.93 8.73 -0.20
N LEU A 51 3.10 9.77 -0.04
CA LEU A 51 2.87 10.75 -1.10
C LEU A 51 4.13 11.58 -1.39
N LEU A 52 4.84 12.02 -0.35
CA LEU A 52 6.11 12.75 -0.50
C LEU A 52 7.18 11.89 -1.16
N GLU A 53 7.33 10.62 -0.74
CA GLU A 53 8.21 9.64 -1.35
C GLU A 53 7.91 9.52 -2.85
N GLN A 54 6.64 9.41 -3.22
CA GLN A 54 6.25 9.31 -4.63
C GLN A 54 6.60 10.55 -5.46
N LEU A 55 6.48 11.76 -4.88
CA LEU A 55 6.90 12.99 -5.54
C LEU A 55 8.41 13.01 -5.78
N VAL A 56 9.21 12.56 -4.81
CA VAL A 56 10.67 12.46 -4.95
C VAL A 56 11.04 11.41 -5.99
N ILE A 57 10.41 10.24 -5.97
CA ILE A 57 10.61 9.18 -6.99
C ILE A 57 10.30 9.71 -8.38
N TYR A 58 9.22 10.47 -8.54
CA TYR A 58 8.88 11.10 -9.81
C TYR A 58 9.99 12.04 -10.31
N GLN A 59 10.52 12.91 -9.43
CA GLN A 59 11.62 13.81 -9.80
C GLN A 59 12.89 13.04 -10.16
N VAL A 60 13.22 11.98 -9.41
CA VAL A 60 14.33 11.08 -9.73
C VAL A 60 14.13 10.42 -11.10
N GLY A 61 12.89 10.06 -11.46
CA GLY A 61 12.55 9.50 -12.76
C GLY A 61 12.74 10.44 -13.95
N LEU A 62 12.77 11.77 -13.73
CA LEU A 62 13.01 12.76 -14.79
C LEU A 62 14.51 13.03 -15.03
N ILE A 63 15.36 12.71 -14.06
CA ILE A 63 16.82 12.93 -14.13
C ILE A 63 17.45 12.32 -15.40
N PRO A 64 17.16 11.07 -15.81
CA PRO A 64 17.73 10.51 -17.03
C PRO A 64 17.43 11.35 -18.28
N SER A 65 16.20 11.85 -18.41
CA SER A 65 15.81 12.72 -19.54
C SER A 65 16.59 14.04 -19.55
N GLN A 66 16.85 14.61 -18.38
CA GLN A 66 17.64 15.85 -18.26
C GLN A 66 19.11 15.60 -18.59
N TYR A 67 19.66 14.46 -18.17
CA TYR A 67 21.03 14.06 -18.51
C TYR A 67 21.24 13.99 -20.02
N TYR A 68 20.32 13.38 -20.77
CA TYR A 68 20.42 13.34 -22.24
C TYR A 68 20.51 14.73 -22.86
N GLY A 69 19.77 15.72 -22.35
CA GLY A 69 19.84 17.10 -22.83
C GLY A 69 21.18 17.78 -22.53
N VAL A 70 21.72 17.61 -21.32
CA VAL A 70 22.99 18.20 -20.91
C VAL A 70 24.18 17.58 -21.65
N LEU A 71 24.17 16.26 -21.82
CA LEU A 71 25.17 15.52 -22.60
C LEU A 71 25.16 15.94 -24.07
N GLY A 72 23.98 16.11 -24.67
CA GLY A 72 23.83 16.60 -26.04
C GLY A 72 24.43 17.99 -26.26
N ASN A 73 24.23 18.89 -25.29
CA ASN A 73 24.74 20.26 -25.33
C ASN A 73 26.21 20.39 -24.89
N LYS A 74 26.87 19.29 -24.48
CA LYS A 74 28.26 19.24 -23.99
C LYS A 74 28.57 20.27 -22.88
N ASN A 75 27.58 20.60 -22.03
CA ASN A 75 27.74 21.61 -20.98
C ASN A 75 28.17 20.96 -19.65
N LEU A 76 29.44 21.13 -19.30
CA LEU A 76 30.05 20.49 -18.12
C LEU A 76 29.57 21.09 -16.79
N GLU A 77 29.29 22.39 -16.74
CA GLU A 77 28.79 23.06 -15.53
C GLU A 77 27.35 22.64 -15.21
N ALA A 78 26.50 22.52 -16.23
CA ALA A 78 25.16 21.96 -16.10
C ALA A 78 25.20 20.48 -15.68
N PHE A 79 26.21 19.72 -16.12
CA PHE A 79 26.37 18.32 -15.75
C PHE A 79 26.71 18.15 -14.26
N LYS A 80 27.64 18.96 -13.75
CA LYS A 80 28.01 18.94 -12.31
C LYS A 80 26.83 19.28 -11.41
N THR A 81 26.09 20.34 -11.75
CA THR A 81 24.92 20.79 -10.97
C THR A 81 23.80 19.74 -10.99
N LEU A 82 23.51 19.16 -12.15
CA LEU A 82 22.54 18.08 -12.28
C LEU A 82 22.97 16.83 -11.49
N THR A 83 24.25 16.49 -11.50
CA THR A 83 24.79 15.35 -10.75
C THR A 83 24.71 15.56 -9.24
N PHE A 84 25.02 16.75 -8.76
CA PHE A 84 24.86 17.08 -7.35
C PHE A 84 23.39 16.97 -6.92
N LEU A 85 22.47 17.52 -7.71
CA LEU A 85 21.02 17.42 -7.47
C LEU A 85 20.56 15.96 -7.48
N ALA A 86 21.05 15.14 -8.42
CA ALA A 86 20.71 13.73 -8.50
C ALA A 86 21.13 12.96 -7.25
N VAL A 87 22.37 13.15 -6.79
CA VAL A 87 22.86 12.53 -5.55
C VAL A 87 22.02 12.98 -4.34
N MET A 88 21.70 14.28 -4.25
CA MET A 88 20.86 14.81 -3.18
C MET A 88 19.46 14.16 -3.18
N LEU A 89 18.81 14.04 -4.34
CA LEU A 89 17.50 13.40 -4.46
C LEU A 89 17.55 11.91 -4.16
N ILE A 90 18.62 11.20 -4.53
CA ILE A 90 18.80 9.78 -4.20
C ILE A 90 18.93 9.58 -2.69
N VAL A 91 19.73 10.41 -2.02
CA VAL A 91 19.86 10.38 -0.55
C VAL A 91 18.52 10.66 0.11
N LEU A 92 17.80 11.69 -0.35
CA LEU A 92 16.46 12.02 0.15
C LEU A 92 15.45 10.87 -0.07
N ASN A 93 15.48 10.22 -1.24
CA ASN A 93 14.61 9.08 -1.50
C ASN A 93 14.89 7.92 -0.54
N SER A 94 16.17 7.63 -0.29
CA SER A 94 16.58 6.57 0.64
C SER A 94 16.15 6.86 2.09
N THR A 95 16.27 8.12 2.54
CA THR A 95 15.81 8.50 3.88
C THR A 95 14.30 8.41 3.99
N LEU A 96 13.54 8.92 3.02
CA LEU A 96 12.08 8.79 2.99
C LEU A 96 11.64 7.33 3.03
N LYS A 97 12.29 6.46 2.24
CA LYS A 97 12.03 5.01 2.24
C LYS A 97 12.26 4.39 3.62
N SER A 98 13.34 4.80 4.28
CA SER A 98 13.67 4.32 5.62
C SER A 98 12.64 4.78 6.66
N PHE A 99 12.17 6.02 6.57
CA PHE A 99 11.09 6.53 7.43
C PHE A 99 9.74 5.83 7.16
N ASP A 100 9.43 5.48 5.92
CA ASP A 100 8.21 4.74 5.53
C ASP A 100 8.24 3.35 6.17
N GLN A 101 9.37 2.65 6.05
CA GLN A 101 9.57 1.36 6.70
C GLN A 101 9.50 1.46 8.23
N PHE A 102 10.10 2.50 8.82
CA PHE A 102 10.05 2.74 10.26
C PHE A 102 8.61 2.96 10.75
N THR A 103 7.83 3.78 10.04
CA THR A 103 6.44 4.07 10.37
C THR A 103 5.56 2.82 10.26
N CYS A 104 5.77 1.99 9.22
CA CYS A 104 5.11 0.69 9.09
C CYS A 104 5.42 -0.25 10.26
N ASN A 105 6.67 -0.28 10.73
CA ASN A 105 7.07 -1.08 11.87
C ASN A 105 6.43 -0.58 13.17
N LEU A 106 6.35 0.73 13.36
CA LEU A 106 5.71 1.32 14.53
C LEU A 106 4.19 1.03 14.54
N LEU A 107 3.53 1.15 13.38
CA LEU A 107 2.13 0.76 13.19
C LEU A 107 1.91 -0.72 13.50
N TYR A 108 2.79 -1.60 13.04
CA TYR A 108 2.73 -3.03 13.37
C TYR A 108 2.70 -3.27 14.87
N VAL A 109 3.62 -2.65 15.61
CA VAL A 109 3.71 -2.82 17.08
C VAL A 109 2.44 -2.30 17.75
N SER A 110 1.97 -1.11 17.35
CA SER A 110 0.75 -0.51 17.92
C SER A 110 -0.48 -1.37 17.66
N TRP A 111 -0.70 -1.79 16.41
CA TRP A 111 -1.82 -2.64 16.03
C TRP A 111 -1.81 -4.00 16.70
N ARG A 112 -0.62 -4.62 16.83
CA ARG A 112 -0.48 -5.87 17.57
C ARG A 112 -0.89 -5.69 19.02
N LYS A 113 -0.42 -4.62 19.68
CA LYS A 113 -0.77 -4.32 21.07
C LYS A 113 -2.30 -4.19 21.23
N ASP A 114 -2.92 -3.35 20.43
CA ASP A 114 -4.36 -3.07 20.54
C ASP A 114 -5.22 -4.31 20.26
N LEU A 115 -4.87 -5.08 19.23
CA LEU A 115 -5.61 -6.27 18.85
C LEU A 115 -5.43 -7.40 19.86
N THR A 116 -4.20 -7.65 20.33
CA THR A 116 -3.95 -8.65 21.38
C THR A 116 -4.63 -8.28 22.68
N GLU A 117 -4.57 -7.02 23.13
CA GLU A 117 -5.26 -6.57 24.34
C GLU A 117 -6.79 -6.70 24.22
N HIS A 118 -7.36 -6.37 23.06
CA HIS A 118 -8.79 -6.53 22.81
C HIS A 118 -9.21 -8.01 22.87
N LEU A 119 -8.46 -8.89 22.22
CA LEU A 119 -8.74 -10.34 22.24
C LEU A 119 -8.53 -10.95 23.62
N HIS A 120 -7.48 -10.54 24.37
CA HIS A 120 -7.28 -10.97 25.74
C HIS A 120 -8.43 -10.57 26.65
N ARG A 121 -8.95 -9.34 26.54
CA ARG A 121 -10.14 -8.92 27.31
C ARG A 121 -11.34 -9.82 27.04
N LEU A 122 -11.60 -10.18 25.78
CA LEU A 122 -12.69 -11.08 25.41
C LEU A 122 -12.45 -12.52 25.88
N TYR A 123 -11.21 -13.00 25.81
CA TYR A 123 -10.84 -14.37 26.21
C TYR A 123 -11.02 -14.62 27.71
N PHE A 124 -10.68 -13.64 28.54
CA PHE A 124 -10.84 -13.75 30.01
C PHE A 124 -12.21 -13.30 30.52
N GLN A 125 -13.06 -12.74 29.66
CA GLN A 125 -14.41 -12.34 30.05
C GLN A 125 -15.29 -13.57 30.29
N GLY A 126 -15.99 -13.63 31.42
CA GLY A 126 -17.11 -14.57 31.63
C GLY A 126 -16.78 -16.06 31.45
N ARG A 127 -15.58 -16.53 31.84
CA ARG A 127 -15.11 -17.92 31.70
C ARG A 127 -15.02 -18.42 30.23
N VAL A 128 -14.96 -17.51 29.25
CA VAL A 128 -14.83 -17.85 27.82
C VAL A 128 -13.61 -18.76 27.57
N TYR A 129 -12.49 -18.53 28.24
CA TYR A 129 -11.32 -19.42 28.19
C TYR A 129 -11.67 -20.89 28.50
N TYR A 130 -12.53 -21.16 29.49
CA TYR A 130 -12.93 -22.52 29.84
C TYR A 130 -13.92 -23.07 28.80
N THR A 131 -14.84 -22.24 28.34
CA THR A 131 -15.80 -22.64 27.31
C THR A 131 -15.11 -23.03 26.01
N LEU A 132 -14.12 -22.26 25.56
CA LEU A 132 -13.36 -22.49 24.33
C LEU A 132 -12.37 -23.66 24.42
N ASN A 133 -11.80 -23.95 25.59
CA ASN A 133 -10.83 -25.05 25.73
C ASN A 133 -11.48 -26.38 26.13
N VAL A 134 -12.66 -26.37 26.76
CA VAL A 134 -13.26 -27.58 27.38
C VAL A 134 -14.65 -27.89 26.84
N LEU A 135 -15.51 -26.88 26.63
CA LEU A 135 -16.93 -27.10 26.27
C LEU A 135 -17.16 -27.12 24.75
N ARG A 136 -16.30 -26.49 23.95
CA ARG A 136 -16.46 -26.37 22.50
C ARG A 136 -15.14 -26.66 21.79
N ASP A 137 -15.20 -27.48 20.73
CA ASP A 137 -14.11 -27.74 19.77
C ASP A 137 -14.35 -26.95 18.46
N ASP A 138 -14.97 -25.78 18.52
CA ASP A 138 -15.21 -24.95 17.34
C ASP A 138 -14.00 -24.10 16.93
N ILE A 139 -13.08 -23.83 17.88
CA ILE A 139 -11.87 -23.03 17.66
C ILE A 139 -10.65 -23.78 18.18
N ASP A 140 -9.85 -24.32 17.26
CA ASP A 140 -8.57 -24.94 17.61
C ASP A 140 -7.51 -23.88 18.00
N ASN A 141 -6.77 -24.18 19.07
CA ASN A 141 -5.62 -23.42 19.61
C ASN A 141 -5.86 -21.91 19.73
N PRO A 142 -6.81 -21.46 20.60
CA PRO A 142 -7.14 -20.04 20.75
C PRO A 142 -5.93 -19.20 21.19
N ASP A 143 -5.06 -19.76 22.00
CA ASP A 143 -3.78 -19.20 22.43
C ASP A 143 -2.83 -18.94 21.24
N GLN A 144 -2.72 -19.90 20.32
CA GLN A 144 -1.92 -19.75 19.10
C GLN A 144 -2.49 -18.66 18.19
N ARG A 145 -3.82 -18.58 18.07
CA ARG A 145 -4.48 -17.54 17.27
C ARG A 145 -4.23 -16.14 17.84
N ILE A 146 -4.34 -15.96 19.16
CA ILE A 146 -4.13 -14.67 19.82
C ILE A 146 -2.66 -14.23 19.76
N SER A 147 -1.71 -15.16 19.83
CA SER A 147 -0.28 -14.85 19.87
C SER A 147 0.37 -14.78 18.49
N GLN A 148 0.20 -15.81 17.65
CA GLN A 148 0.89 -15.95 16.37
C GLN A 148 0.11 -15.36 15.21
N ASP A 149 -1.20 -15.65 15.12
CA ASP A 149 -1.97 -15.20 13.97
C ASP A 149 -2.21 -13.69 14.00
N VAL A 150 -2.44 -13.11 15.18
CA VAL A 150 -2.48 -11.64 15.37
C VAL A 150 -1.17 -10.99 14.96
N GLU A 151 -0.03 -11.56 15.36
CA GLU A 151 1.28 -11.06 14.94
C GLU A 151 1.42 -11.07 13.41
N ARG A 152 1.14 -12.21 12.78
CA ARG A 152 1.27 -12.38 11.33
C ARG A 152 0.33 -11.45 10.58
N PHE A 153 -0.91 -11.34 11.04
CA PHE A 153 -1.93 -10.46 10.49
C PHE A 153 -1.47 -8.99 10.55
N CYS A 154 -1.09 -8.49 11.73
CA CYS A 154 -0.66 -7.10 11.88
C CYS A 154 0.61 -6.80 11.07
N ARG A 155 1.54 -7.75 10.99
CA ARG A 155 2.78 -7.61 10.20
C ARG A 155 2.50 -7.55 8.70
N GLN A 156 1.63 -8.41 8.20
CA GLN A 156 1.23 -8.37 6.79
C GLN A 156 0.46 -7.09 6.49
N LEU A 157 -0.52 -6.75 7.32
CA LEU A 157 -1.33 -5.55 7.16
C LEU A 157 -0.47 -4.28 7.12
N SER A 158 0.50 -4.14 8.03
CA SER A 158 1.39 -2.97 8.06
C SER A 158 2.30 -2.90 6.84
N SER A 159 2.86 -4.04 6.42
CA SER A 159 3.72 -4.12 5.23
C SER A 159 2.98 -3.80 3.92
N MET A 160 1.66 -4.01 3.91
CA MET A 160 0.79 -3.70 2.79
C MET A 160 0.19 -2.30 2.87
N ALA A 161 0.20 -1.65 4.05
CA ALA A 161 -0.45 -0.36 4.27
C ALA A 161 0.04 0.72 3.30
N SER A 162 1.36 0.94 3.21
CA SER A 162 1.94 1.93 2.26
C SER A 162 1.57 1.62 0.81
N LYS A 163 1.58 0.34 0.43
CA LYS A 163 1.24 -0.11 -0.94
C LYS A 163 -0.23 0.09 -1.27
N LEU A 164 -1.11 -0.17 -0.31
CA LEU A 164 -2.55 0.03 -0.47
C LEU A 164 -2.91 1.51 -0.53
N ILE A 165 -2.20 2.37 0.21
CA ILE A 165 -2.35 3.82 0.14
C ILE A 165 -1.94 4.32 -1.25
N ILE A 166 -0.75 3.94 -1.73
CA ILE A 166 -0.18 4.52 -2.96
C ILE A 166 -0.82 3.98 -4.25
N SER A 167 -1.33 2.75 -4.24
CA SER A 167 -1.91 2.06 -5.40
C SER A 167 -3.00 2.87 -6.12
N PRO A 168 -4.07 3.36 -5.47
CA PRO A 168 -5.12 4.13 -6.15
C PRO A 168 -4.59 5.43 -6.75
N PHE A 169 -3.74 6.18 -6.03
CA PHE A 169 -3.18 7.43 -6.56
C PHE A 169 -2.31 7.18 -7.79
N THR A 170 -1.46 6.16 -7.72
CA THR A 170 -0.57 5.76 -8.81
C THR A 170 -1.37 5.29 -10.03
N LEU A 171 -2.41 4.48 -9.80
CA LEU A 171 -3.29 4.00 -10.86
C LEU A 171 -3.99 5.16 -11.57
N VAL A 172 -4.61 6.06 -10.81
CA VAL A 172 -5.31 7.24 -11.37
C VAL A 172 -4.33 8.12 -12.15
N TYR A 173 -3.16 8.41 -11.57
CA TYR A 173 -2.15 9.27 -12.19
C TYR A 173 -1.64 8.69 -13.52
N TYR A 174 -1.24 7.41 -13.54
CA TYR A 174 -0.73 6.79 -14.76
C TYR A 174 -1.83 6.56 -15.81
N THR A 175 -3.06 6.26 -15.38
CA THR A 175 -4.20 6.16 -16.29
C THR A 175 -4.46 7.51 -16.97
N TYR A 176 -4.45 8.59 -16.20
CA TYR A 176 -4.62 9.95 -16.72
C TYR A 176 -3.49 10.34 -17.69
N GLN A 177 -2.22 10.11 -17.31
CA GLN A 177 -1.07 10.36 -18.18
C GLN A 177 -1.15 9.56 -19.49
N CYS A 178 -1.54 8.29 -19.42
CA CYS A 178 -1.69 7.44 -20.60
C CYS A 178 -2.75 8.00 -21.55
N PHE A 179 -3.92 8.37 -21.02
CA PHE A 179 -5.00 8.95 -21.81
C PHE A 179 -4.59 10.27 -22.48
N GLN A 180 -3.91 11.15 -21.75
CA GLN A 180 -3.44 12.42 -22.29
C GLN A 180 -2.42 12.25 -23.42
N ARG A 181 -1.46 11.33 -23.25
CA ARG A 181 -0.45 11.03 -24.28
C ARG A 181 -1.09 10.40 -25.52
N PHE A 182 -2.05 9.51 -25.34
CA PHE A 182 -2.81 8.91 -26.44
C PHE A 182 -3.57 9.97 -27.25
N LYS A 183 -4.29 10.89 -26.57
CA LYS A 183 -5.01 11.97 -27.22
C LYS A 183 -4.09 12.90 -28.02
N HIS A 184 -2.95 13.28 -27.45
CA HIS A 184 -1.96 14.11 -28.17
C HIS A 184 -1.40 13.40 -29.42
N MET A 185 -1.11 12.10 -29.32
CA MET A 185 -0.63 11.31 -30.46
C MET A 185 -1.68 11.26 -31.57
N GLN A 186 -2.94 10.99 -31.24
CA GLN A 186 -4.03 10.92 -32.23
C GLN A 186 -4.22 12.25 -32.97
N ILE A 187 -4.13 13.37 -32.27
CA ILE A 187 -4.24 14.71 -32.88
C ILE A 187 -3.09 14.95 -33.85
N ARG A 188 -1.85 14.59 -33.50
CA ARG A 188 -0.69 14.75 -34.40
C ARG A 188 -0.81 13.88 -35.64
N VAL A 189 -1.17 12.61 -35.50
CA VAL A 189 -1.34 11.69 -36.63
C VAL A 189 -2.42 12.20 -37.60
N ASN A 190 -3.56 12.67 -37.08
CA ASN A 190 -4.62 13.22 -37.91
C ASN A 190 -4.22 14.54 -38.60
N ALA A 191 -3.45 15.41 -37.92
CA ALA A 191 -2.96 16.65 -38.49
C ALA A 191 -1.93 16.39 -39.62
N GLU A 192 -1.02 15.44 -39.43
CA GLU A 192 -0.06 15.02 -40.46
C GLU A 192 -0.76 14.38 -41.66
N ALA A 193 -1.77 13.53 -41.43
CA ALA A 193 -2.57 12.95 -42.51
C ALA A 193 -3.33 14.02 -43.32
N ALA A 194 -3.92 15.01 -42.65
CA ALA A 194 -4.59 16.13 -43.31
C ALA A 194 -3.62 17.01 -44.12
N ALA A 195 -2.43 17.30 -43.57
CA ALA A 195 -1.39 18.05 -44.26
C ALA A 195 -0.81 17.31 -45.47
N PHE A 196 -0.71 15.98 -45.41
CA PHE A 196 -0.30 15.16 -46.53
C PHE A 196 -1.34 15.18 -47.67
N TYR A 197 -2.62 15.10 -47.32
CA TYR A 197 -3.72 15.14 -48.31
C TYR A 197 -3.81 16.50 -49.03
N SER A 198 -3.66 17.61 -48.29
CA SER A 198 -3.68 18.96 -48.89
C SER A 198 -2.48 19.21 -49.80
N ARG A 199 -1.29 18.74 -49.42
CA ARG A 199 -0.07 18.86 -50.26
C ARG A 199 -0.21 18.11 -51.59
N HIS A 200 -0.88 16.96 -51.61
CA HIS A 200 -1.11 16.20 -52.85
C HIS A 200 -2.15 16.85 -53.79
N GLN A 201 -3.10 17.63 -53.27
CA GLN A 201 -4.06 18.36 -54.10
C GLN A 201 -3.44 19.57 -54.81
N HIS A 202 -2.42 20.20 -54.23
CA HIS A 202 -1.70 21.32 -54.83
C HIS A 202 -0.66 20.92 -55.89
N LEU A 203 -0.34 19.63 -56.03
CA LEU A 203 0.62 19.08 -57.00
C LEU A 203 -0.06 18.53 -58.27
N ARG A 204 -1.37 18.75 -58.44
CA ARG A 204 -2.13 18.50 -59.67
C ARG A 204 -2.58 19.82 -60.28
#